data_AF-D5ACE0-F1
#
_entry.id   AF-D5ACE0-F1
#
_cell.length_a   1.000
_cell.length_b   1.000
_cell.length_c   1.000
_cell.angle_alpha   90.00
_cell.angle_beta   90.00
_cell.angle_gamma   90.00
#
_symmetry.space_group_name_H-M   'P 1'
#
loop_
_entity.id
_entity.type
_entity.pdbx_description
1 polymer ?
#
loop_
_entity_poly.entity_id
_entity_poly.type
_entity_poly.pdbx_seq_one_letter_code
_entity_poly.pdbx_strand_id
1 'polypeptide(L)'
;MEGKTEEEVERYANVFKERYKELNDYDRIVKNIERGEARISRKDEIMKAIGKKLDRYKNPWLELKIQYGQNKGKLYNEECDRFMLCMVHKLGYGNWDELKAAFRMSPLFRFDWFVKSRTSNELARRCDTLIRLVERENQEVDERERQARKDKKQLAKSMAPAKRPVSKSLVTESTPSTGGMSAKKRKQSSMDDFLNSQGKKRR
;
A
#
# COMPACT_ATOMS: atom_id res chain seq x y z
N MET A 1 30.85 -1.43 1.92
CA MET A 1 31.49 -0.20 2.44
C MET A 1 32.90 -0.17 1.88
N GLU A 2 33.40 0.97 1.42
CA GLU A 2 34.76 1.05 0.90
C GLU A 2 35.76 0.57 1.96
N GLY A 3 36.57 -0.43 1.62
CA GLY A 3 37.58 -1.00 2.53
C GLY A 3 37.12 -2.05 3.54
N LYS A 4 35.86 -2.54 3.51
CA LYS A 4 35.38 -3.65 4.38
C LYS A 4 34.72 -4.75 3.58
N THR A 5 34.93 -6.00 4.00
CA THR A 5 34.26 -7.18 3.43
C THR A 5 32.77 -7.22 3.82
N GLU A 6 31.96 -7.95 3.05
CA GLU A 6 30.53 -8.10 3.34
C GLU A 6 30.28 -8.72 4.71
N GLU A 7 31.06 -9.74 5.08
CA GLU A 7 30.98 -10.40 6.38
C GLU A 7 31.29 -9.44 7.55
N GLU A 8 32.27 -8.55 7.40
CA GLU A 8 32.58 -7.54 8.42
C GLU A 8 31.46 -6.53 8.60
N VAL A 9 30.82 -6.13 7.49
CA VAL A 9 29.66 -5.23 7.52
C VAL A 9 28.47 -5.90 8.20
N GLU A 10 28.20 -7.17 7.90
CA GLU A 10 27.12 -7.93 8.53
C GLU A 10 27.35 -8.13 10.03
N ARG A 11 28.56 -8.54 10.44
CA ARG A 11 28.94 -8.65 11.85
C ARG A 11 28.72 -7.33 12.60
N TYR A 12 29.17 -6.22 12.02
CA TYR A 12 28.97 -4.90 12.61
C TYR A 12 27.48 -4.51 12.69
N ALA A 13 26.70 -4.79 11.63
CA ALA A 13 25.27 -4.47 11.59
C ALA A 13 24.48 -5.20 12.67
N ASN A 14 24.83 -6.46 12.97
CA ASN A 14 24.20 -7.24 14.04
C ASN A 14 24.48 -6.62 15.42
N VAL A 15 25.73 -6.29 15.72
CA VAL A 15 26.10 -5.63 16.99
C VAL A 15 25.46 -4.23 17.10
N PHE A 16 25.43 -3.49 15.99
CA PHE A 16 24.77 -2.18 15.94
C PHE A 16 23.29 -2.30 16.31
N LYS A 17 22.55 -3.26 15.73
CA LYS A 17 21.12 -3.48 16.05
C LYS A 17 20.88 -3.74 17.53
N GLU A 18 21.79 -4.44 18.21
CA GLU A 18 21.65 -4.77 19.63
C GLU A 18 22.06 -3.61 20.55
N ARG A 19 23.12 -2.85 20.19
CA ARG A 19 23.76 -1.87 21.07
C ARG A 19 23.77 -0.43 20.58
N TYR A 20 22.99 -0.08 19.55
CA TYR A 20 23.00 1.27 18.96
C TYR A 20 22.76 2.40 19.98
N LYS A 21 22.04 2.14 21.08
CA LYS A 21 21.76 3.13 22.15
C LYS A 21 22.98 3.57 22.95
N GLU A 22 24.10 2.83 22.85
CA GLU A 22 25.36 3.23 23.48
C GLU A 22 26.06 4.37 22.73
N LEU A 23 25.61 4.70 21.51
CA LEU A 23 26.15 5.80 20.72
C LEU A 23 25.57 7.13 21.21
N ASN A 24 26.42 8.15 21.40
CA ASN A 24 26.00 9.49 21.83
C ASN A 24 24.89 10.09 20.94
N ASP A 25 24.93 9.84 19.63
CA ASP A 25 23.99 10.38 18.64
C ASP A 25 22.94 9.37 18.15
N TYR A 26 22.65 8.31 18.92
CA TYR A 26 21.81 7.21 18.45
C TYR A 26 20.43 7.68 17.96
N ASP A 27 19.79 8.63 18.65
CA ASP A 27 18.49 9.19 18.25
C ASP A 27 18.52 9.80 16.84
N ARG A 28 19.60 10.49 16.50
CA ARG A 28 19.79 11.09 15.17
C ARG A 28 20.03 10.00 14.11
N ILE A 29 20.83 9.00 14.44
CA ILE A 29 21.14 7.88 13.54
C ILE A 29 19.88 7.09 13.22
N VAL A 30 19.11 6.70 14.24
CA VAL A 30 17.85 5.94 14.08
C VAL A 30 16.84 6.73 13.25
N LYS A 31 16.62 8.02 13.56
CA LYS A 31 15.71 8.87 12.77
C LYS A 31 16.12 8.97 11.30
N ASN A 32 17.41 8.97 11.00
CA ASN A 32 17.90 8.98 9.62
C ASN A 32 17.65 7.64 8.92
N ILE A 33 17.83 6.51 9.62
CA ILE A 33 17.52 5.18 9.11
C ILE A 33 16.02 5.07 8.82
N GLU A 34 15.16 5.40 9.80
CA GLU A 34 13.69 5.36 9.64
C GLU A 34 13.23 6.25 8.49
N ARG A 35 13.80 7.46 8.35
CA ARG A 35 13.51 8.34 7.21
C ARG A 35 13.96 7.73 5.89
N GLY A 36 15.11 7.04 5.86
CA GLY A 36 15.60 6.32 4.69
C GLY A 36 14.66 5.19 4.29
N GLU A 37 14.28 4.35 5.25
CA GLU A 37 13.34 3.24 5.07
C GLU A 37 11.96 3.73 4.61
N ALA A 38 11.43 4.79 5.22
CA ALA A 38 10.17 5.40 4.80
C ALA A 38 10.22 5.90 3.35
N ARG A 39 11.35 6.45 2.89
CA ARG A 39 11.53 6.87 1.49
C ARG A 39 11.57 5.68 0.53
N ILE A 40 12.21 4.58 0.93
CA ILE A 40 12.25 3.35 0.13
C ILE A 40 10.86 2.72 0.05
N SER A 41 10.17 2.56 1.19
CA SER A 41 8.79 2.05 1.23
C SER A 41 7.86 2.90 0.35
N ARG A 42 7.96 4.22 0.46
CA ARG A 42 7.14 5.13 -0.34
C ARG A 42 7.40 4.98 -1.84
N LYS A 43 8.66 4.80 -2.25
CA LYS A 43 8.99 4.55 -3.66
C LYS A 43 8.31 3.28 -4.15
N ASP A 44 8.37 2.19 -3.40
CA ASP A 44 7.75 0.91 -3.78
C ASP A 44 6.21 0.99 -3.82
N GLU A 45 5.60 1.68 -2.86
CA GLU A 45 4.15 1.94 -2.84
C GLU A 45 3.70 2.71 -4.07
N ILE A 46 4.42 3.76 -4.45
CA ILE A 46 4.12 4.56 -5.64
C ILE A 46 4.23 3.68 -6.90
N MET A 47 5.29 2.90 -7.03
CA MET A 47 5.48 2.02 -8.19
C MET A 47 4.34 1.00 -8.30
N LYS A 48 3.93 0.38 -7.18
CA LYS A 48 2.77 -0.53 -7.12
C LYS A 48 1.46 0.17 -7.49
N ALA A 49 1.24 1.38 -6.98
CA ALA A 49 0.02 2.13 -7.24
C ALA A 49 -0.11 2.52 -8.73
N ILE A 50 0.99 2.95 -9.35
CA ILE A 50 1.02 3.23 -10.79
C ILE A 50 0.85 1.93 -11.58
N GLY A 51 1.56 0.85 -11.24
CA GLY A 51 1.42 -0.45 -11.89
C GLY A 51 -0.03 -0.93 -11.93
N LYS A 52 -0.71 -0.91 -10.78
CA LYS A 52 -2.14 -1.24 -10.66
C LYS A 52 -3.03 -0.36 -11.56
N LYS A 53 -2.67 0.92 -11.75
CA LYS A 53 -3.39 1.81 -12.67
C LYS A 53 -3.15 1.43 -14.12
N LEU A 54 -1.91 1.10 -14.50
CA LEU A 54 -1.54 0.72 -15.85
C LEU A 54 -2.21 -0.59 -16.29
N ASP A 55 -2.28 -1.57 -15.40
CA ASP A 55 -2.86 -2.91 -15.65
C ASP A 55 -4.36 -2.86 -16.00
N ARG A 56 -5.04 -1.74 -15.74
CA ARG A 56 -6.44 -1.51 -16.14
C ARG A 56 -6.61 -1.23 -17.64
N TYR A 57 -5.53 -1.04 -18.38
CA TYR A 57 -5.54 -0.68 -19.81
C TYR A 57 -4.73 -1.68 -20.62
N LYS A 58 -5.19 -2.00 -21.84
CA LYS A 58 -4.41 -2.81 -22.77
C LYS A 58 -3.22 -2.03 -23.32
N ASN A 59 -3.43 -0.76 -23.65
CA ASN A 59 -2.37 0.14 -24.07
C ASN A 59 -2.37 1.44 -23.24
N PRO A 60 -1.68 1.45 -22.08
CA PRO A 60 -1.70 2.61 -21.20
C PRO A 60 -1.09 3.88 -21.83
N TRP A 61 -0.18 3.74 -22.81
CA TRP A 61 0.44 4.88 -23.50
C TRP A 61 -0.53 5.67 -24.37
N LEU A 62 -1.65 5.07 -24.78
CA LEU A 62 -2.67 5.73 -25.61
C LEU A 62 -4.00 5.90 -24.86
N GLU A 63 -4.37 4.97 -23.97
CA GLU A 63 -5.73 4.85 -23.45
C GLU A 63 -5.91 5.32 -21.99
N LEU A 64 -4.86 5.30 -21.17
CA LEU A 64 -4.93 5.65 -19.73
C LEU A 64 -5.60 7.01 -19.45
N LYS A 65 -6.73 7.02 -18.74
CA LYS A 65 -7.41 8.25 -18.33
C LYS A 65 -7.12 8.57 -16.87
N ILE A 66 -6.82 9.84 -16.59
CA ILE A 66 -6.57 10.35 -15.23
C ILE A 66 -7.80 11.13 -14.78
N GLN A 67 -8.28 10.83 -13.57
CA GLN A 67 -9.38 11.56 -12.96
C GLN A 67 -8.83 12.79 -12.23
N TYR A 68 -8.86 13.95 -12.89
CA TYR A 68 -8.20 15.15 -12.38
C TYR A 68 -8.96 15.88 -11.28
N GLY A 69 -10.29 15.87 -11.31
CA GLY A 69 -11.10 16.81 -10.53
C GLY A 69 -10.64 18.25 -10.75
N GLN A 70 -10.36 18.98 -9.68
CA GLN A 70 -9.85 20.36 -9.74
C GLN A 70 -8.35 20.46 -10.07
N ASN A 71 -7.61 19.35 -10.13
CA ASN A 71 -6.14 19.33 -10.25
C ASN A 71 -5.61 19.19 -11.70
N LYS A 72 -6.45 19.38 -12.73
CA LYS A 72 -6.02 19.23 -14.13
C LYS A 72 -4.90 20.22 -14.47
N GLY A 73 -4.98 21.44 -13.95
CA GLY A 73 -4.07 22.52 -14.34
C GLY A 73 -4.29 22.95 -15.80
N LYS A 74 -3.78 24.13 -16.17
CA LYS A 74 -3.96 24.68 -17.53
C LYS A 74 -2.85 24.31 -18.50
N LEU A 75 -1.68 23.96 -18.00
CA LEU A 75 -0.45 23.89 -18.81
C LEU A 75 -0.09 22.47 -19.26
N TYR A 76 -0.40 21.46 -18.45
CA TYR A 76 -0.15 20.07 -18.79
C TYR A 76 -1.36 19.48 -19.51
N ASN A 77 -1.13 18.86 -20.67
CA ASN A 77 -2.16 18.16 -21.42
C ASN A 77 -2.26 16.68 -20.98
N GLU A 78 -3.36 16.01 -21.38
CA GLU A 78 -3.61 14.61 -20.99
C GLU A 78 -2.62 13.61 -21.60
N GLU A 79 -1.99 13.96 -22.71
CA GLU A 79 -0.98 13.14 -23.37
C GLU A 79 0.35 13.18 -22.61
N CYS A 80 0.77 14.37 -22.19
CA CYS A 80 1.95 14.62 -21.38
C CYS A 80 1.83 13.93 -20.01
N ASP A 81 0.70 14.10 -19.31
CA ASP A 81 0.52 13.46 -17.99
C ASP A 81 0.50 11.93 -18.08
N ARG A 82 -0.10 11.39 -19.14
CA ARG A 82 -0.13 9.94 -19.43
C ARG A 82 1.27 9.41 -19.69
N PHE A 83 2.02 10.08 -20.56
CA PHE A 83 3.41 9.74 -20.85
C PHE A 83 4.25 9.81 -19.58
N MET A 84 4.06 10.84 -18.75
CA MET A 84 4.75 11.03 -17.48
C MET A 84 4.52 9.84 -16.54
N LEU A 85 3.27 9.43 -16.29
CA LEU A 85 2.97 8.28 -15.44
C LEU A 85 3.57 6.97 -15.99
N CYS A 86 3.40 6.71 -17.29
CA CYS A 86 3.94 5.50 -17.91
C CYS A 86 5.48 5.46 -17.84
N MET A 87 6.12 6.61 -18.09
CA MET A 87 7.58 6.70 -18.08
C MET A 87 8.15 6.64 -16.66
N VAL A 88 7.49 7.23 -15.66
CA VAL A 88 7.89 7.08 -14.24
C VAL A 88 7.83 5.61 -13.82
N HIS A 89 6.82 4.86 -14.22
CA HIS A 89 6.77 3.42 -13.95
C HIS A 89 7.87 2.64 -14.69
N LYS A 90 8.19 3.03 -15.92
CA LYS A 90 9.25 2.38 -16.72
C LYS A 90 10.65 2.66 -16.17
N LEU A 91 10.94 3.91 -15.81
CA LEU A 91 12.26 4.36 -15.36
C LEU A 91 12.47 4.14 -13.86
N GLY A 92 11.40 4.09 -13.08
CA GLY A 92 11.43 4.11 -11.63
C GLY A 92 11.24 5.51 -11.05
N TYR A 93 10.42 5.61 -10.00
CA TYR A 93 10.17 6.87 -9.29
C TYR A 93 11.48 7.45 -8.71
N GLY A 94 11.69 8.75 -8.92
CA GLY A 94 12.90 9.49 -8.53
C GLY A 94 13.87 9.78 -9.68
N ASN A 95 13.76 9.07 -10.81
CA ASN A 95 14.67 9.22 -11.96
C ASN A 95 14.21 10.36 -12.89
N TRP A 96 14.23 11.58 -12.36
CA TRP A 96 13.63 12.76 -12.98
C TRP A 96 14.42 13.32 -14.15
N ASP A 97 15.74 13.16 -14.13
CA ASP A 97 16.61 13.59 -15.24
C ASP A 97 16.42 12.69 -16.45
N GLU A 98 16.26 11.38 -16.23
CA GLU A 98 15.92 10.40 -17.26
C GLU A 98 14.52 10.66 -17.82
N LEU A 99 13.54 11.00 -16.97
CA LEU A 99 12.20 11.41 -17.42
C LEU A 99 12.28 12.66 -18.30
N LYS A 100 13.07 13.66 -17.89
CA LYS A 100 13.28 14.90 -18.67
C LYS A 100 13.97 14.61 -20.00
N ALA A 101 14.95 13.71 -20.03
CA ALA A 101 15.58 13.24 -21.26
C ALA A 101 14.56 12.54 -22.18
N ALA A 102 13.70 11.67 -21.63
CA ALA A 102 12.67 10.98 -22.38
C ALA A 102 11.69 11.95 -23.07
N PHE A 103 11.27 13.03 -22.40
CA PHE A 103 10.46 14.09 -23.03
C PHE A 103 11.17 14.78 -24.19
N ARG A 104 12.48 15.00 -24.09
CA ARG A 104 13.25 15.65 -25.16
C ARG A 104 13.46 14.75 -26.37
N MET A 105 13.68 13.46 -26.13
CA MET A 105 13.94 12.47 -27.17
C MET A 105 12.66 11.99 -27.86
N SER A 106 11.51 12.06 -27.19
CA SER A 106 10.25 11.59 -27.75
C SER A 106 9.76 12.47 -28.91
N PRO A 107 9.47 11.90 -30.09
CA PRO A 107 8.87 12.62 -31.21
C PRO A 107 7.48 13.18 -30.90
N LEU A 108 6.74 12.58 -29.96
CA LEU A 108 5.40 13.03 -29.55
C LEU A 108 5.40 14.48 -29.06
N PHE A 109 6.47 14.87 -28.36
CA PHE A 109 6.63 16.21 -27.81
C PHE A 109 7.51 17.11 -28.69
N ARG A 110 7.65 16.80 -29.99
CA ARG A 110 8.55 17.53 -30.90
C ARG A 110 8.31 19.04 -30.85
N PHE A 111 7.06 19.47 -30.84
CA PHE A 111 6.64 20.89 -30.81
C PHE A 111 6.13 21.36 -29.44
N ASP A 112 6.09 20.49 -28.43
CA ASP A 112 5.68 20.86 -27.08
C ASP A 112 6.88 21.47 -26.31
N TRP A 113 7.09 22.77 -26.54
CA TRP A 113 8.14 23.54 -25.87
C TRP A 113 7.89 23.69 -24.37
N PHE A 114 6.62 23.67 -23.94
CA PHE A 114 6.27 23.82 -22.53
C PHE A 114 6.86 22.67 -21.71
N VAL A 115 6.56 21.42 -22.07
CA VAL A 115 7.09 20.26 -21.33
C VAL A 115 8.61 20.15 -21.44
N LYS A 116 9.18 20.45 -22.61
CA LYS A 116 10.64 20.43 -22.84
C LYS A 116 11.42 21.46 -22.04
N SER A 117 10.77 22.58 -21.70
CA SER A 117 11.36 23.65 -20.87
C SER A 117 11.33 23.34 -19.36
N ARG A 118 10.58 22.33 -18.92
CA ARG A 118 10.46 22.03 -17.49
C ARG A 118 11.78 21.52 -16.91
N THR A 119 12.05 21.95 -15.70
CA THR A 119 13.11 21.40 -14.84
C THR A 119 12.69 20.04 -14.29
N SER A 120 13.67 19.23 -13.88
CA SER A 120 13.44 17.90 -13.30
C SER A 120 12.56 18.00 -12.04
N ASN A 121 12.74 19.07 -11.24
CA ASN A 121 11.91 19.35 -10.07
C ASN A 121 10.46 19.74 -10.40
N GLU A 122 10.21 20.44 -11.51
CA GLU A 122 8.85 20.75 -11.95
C GLU A 122 8.11 19.51 -12.44
N LEU A 123 8.81 18.65 -13.20
CA LEU A 123 8.27 17.36 -13.62
C LEU A 123 7.98 16.47 -12.40
N ALA A 124 8.88 16.42 -11.42
CA ALA A 124 8.67 15.69 -10.16
C ALA A 124 7.40 16.17 -9.43
N ARG A 125 7.22 17.48 -9.24
CA ARG A 125 6.00 18.03 -8.60
C ARG A 125 4.72 17.69 -9.36
N ARG A 126 4.78 17.68 -10.70
CA ARG A 126 3.63 17.26 -11.52
C ARG A 126 3.36 15.77 -11.32
N CYS A 127 4.39 14.91 -11.37
CA CYS A 127 4.28 13.48 -11.08
C CYS A 127 3.62 13.23 -9.73
N ASP A 128 4.07 13.89 -8.66
CA ASP A 128 3.52 13.73 -7.31
C ASP A 128 2.04 14.09 -7.22
N THR A 129 1.60 15.05 -8.05
CA THR A 129 0.18 15.39 -8.16
C THR A 129 -0.59 14.29 -8.87
N LEU A 130 -0.07 13.75 -9.98
CA LEU A 130 -0.70 12.66 -10.72
C LEU A 130 -0.76 11.37 -9.88
N ILE A 131 0.30 11.06 -9.14
CA ILE A 131 0.39 9.90 -8.25
C ILE A 131 -0.70 9.98 -7.17
N ARG A 132 -0.88 11.14 -6.52
CA ARG A 132 -1.96 11.32 -5.53
C ARG A 132 -3.35 11.11 -6.11
N LEU A 133 -3.57 11.51 -7.36
CA LEU A 133 -4.85 11.25 -8.06
C LEU A 133 -5.03 9.75 -8.33
N VAL A 134 -3.98 9.07 -8.77
CA VAL A 134 -3.99 7.61 -8.99
C VAL A 134 -4.23 6.84 -7.69
N GLU A 135 -3.57 7.22 -6.60
CA GLU A 135 -3.75 6.59 -5.29
C GLU A 135 -5.18 6.74 -4.79
N ARG A 136 -5.76 7.94 -4.88
CA ARG A 136 -7.16 8.18 -4.54
C ARG A 136 -8.10 7.35 -5.39
N GLU A 137 -7.89 7.34 -6.71
CA GLU A 137 -8.71 6.54 -7.61
C GLU A 137 -8.62 5.04 -7.31
N ASN A 138 -7.42 4.54 -6.97
CA ASN A 138 -7.25 3.15 -6.58
C ASN A 138 -7.99 2.83 -5.27
N GLN A 139 -7.99 3.73 -4.29
CA GLN A 139 -8.74 3.58 -3.04
C GLN A 139 -10.25 3.49 -3.30
N GLU A 140 -10.79 4.38 -4.12
CA GLU A 140 -12.22 4.39 -4.49
C GLU A 140 -12.63 3.10 -5.21
N VAL A 141 -11.78 2.59 -6.11
CA VAL A 141 -12.01 1.31 -6.80
C VAL A 141 -11.99 0.14 -5.80
N ASP A 142 -11.00 0.11 -4.90
CA ASP A 142 -10.87 -0.96 -3.91
C ASP A 142 -12.05 -1.00 -2.93
N GLU A 143 -12.54 0.16 -2.50
CA GLU A 143 -13.72 0.27 -1.65
C GLU A 143 -14.97 -0.23 -2.37
N ARG A 144 -15.16 0.16 -3.64
CA ARG A 144 -16.28 -0.29 -4.46
C ARG A 144 -16.26 -1.81 -4.68
N GLU A 145 -15.10 -2.39 -4.94
CA GLU A 145 -14.95 -3.84 -5.07
C GLU A 145 -15.25 -4.58 -3.76
N ARG A 146 -14.78 -4.06 -2.62
CA ARG A 146 -15.08 -4.64 -1.30
C ARG A 146 -16.57 -4.59 -1.01
N GLN A 147 -17.25 -3.49 -1.33
CA GLN A 147 -18.69 -3.37 -1.12
C GLN A 147 -19.46 -4.34 -2.03
N ALA A 148 -19.12 -4.42 -3.31
CA ALA A 148 -19.73 -5.38 -4.24
C ALA A 148 -19.57 -6.84 -3.78
N ARG A 149 -18.42 -7.20 -3.19
CA ARG A 149 -18.21 -8.54 -2.59
C ARG A 149 -19.10 -8.78 -1.38
N LYS A 150 -19.30 -7.77 -0.52
CA LYS A 150 -20.20 -7.86 0.64
C LYS A 150 -21.65 -8.03 0.19
N ASP A 151 -22.10 -7.22 -0.77
CA ASP A 151 -23.48 -7.26 -1.27
C ASP A 151 -23.77 -8.60 -1.95
N LYS A 152 -22.84 -9.12 -2.75
CA LYS A 152 -22.96 -10.46 -3.36
C LYS A 152 -23.07 -11.57 -2.31
N LYS A 153 -22.33 -11.46 -1.20
CA LYS A 153 -22.41 -12.43 -0.08
C LYS A 153 -23.73 -12.32 0.68
N GLN A 154 -24.26 -11.11 0.86
CA GLN A 154 -25.56 -10.89 1.51
C GLN A 154 -26.71 -11.42 0.66
N LEU A 155 -26.68 -11.17 -0.66
CA LEU A 155 -27.67 -11.69 -1.60
C LEU A 155 -27.64 -13.23 -1.68
N ALA A 156 -26.44 -13.83 -1.68
CA ALA A 156 -26.32 -15.29 -1.63
C ALA A 156 -26.87 -15.90 -0.33
N LYS A 157 -26.79 -15.16 0.80
CA LYS A 157 -27.34 -15.59 2.10
C LYS A 157 -28.86 -15.43 2.17
N SER A 158 -29.45 -14.44 1.50
CA SER A 158 -30.90 -14.24 1.45
C SER A 158 -31.60 -15.19 0.47
N MET A 159 -30.90 -15.71 -0.55
CA MET A 159 -31.42 -16.71 -1.49
C MET A 159 -31.22 -18.17 -1.04
N ALA A 160 -30.56 -18.41 0.09
CA ALA A 160 -30.45 -19.76 0.66
C ALA A 160 -31.79 -20.20 1.30
N PRO A 161 -32.35 -21.36 0.95
CA PRO A 161 -33.68 -21.76 1.41
C PRO A 161 -33.67 -22.00 2.93
N ALA A 162 -34.61 -21.37 3.64
CA ALA A 162 -34.85 -21.58 5.05
C ALA A 162 -35.28 -23.04 5.30
N LYS A 163 -34.33 -23.91 5.69
CA LYS A 163 -34.68 -25.21 6.26
C LYS A 163 -35.38 -24.95 7.59
N ARG A 164 -36.71 -25.10 7.60
CA ARG A 164 -37.54 -25.14 8.81
C ARG A 164 -36.92 -26.12 9.83
N PRO A 165 -36.69 -25.74 11.09
CA PRO A 165 -36.42 -26.73 12.12
C PRO A 165 -37.74 -27.45 12.40
N VAL A 166 -37.80 -28.75 12.10
CA VAL A 166 -38.88 -29.61 12.56
C VAL A 166 -38.78 -29.70 14.08
N SER A 167 -39.79 -29.18 14.76
CA SER A 167 -39.99 -29.32 16.19
C SER A 167 -40.05 -30.81 16.55
N LYS A 168 -39.13 -31.27 17.40
CA LYS A 168 -39.28 -32.56 18.10
C LYS A 168 -39.52 -32.27 19.57
N SER A 169 -40.76 -32.56 19.96
CA SER A 169 -41.33 -32.48 21.29
C SER A 169 -40.68 -33.43 22.29
N LEU A 170 -40.82 -33.05 23.56
CA LEU A 170 -40.32 -33.66 24.77
C LEU A 170 -40.64 -35.16 24.94
N VAL A 171 -39.72 -35.88 25.58
CA VAL A 171 -40.07 -36.95 26.52
C VAL A 171 -39.08 -36.92 27.70
N THR A 172 -39.64 -36.86 28.90
CA THR A 172 -39.03 -36.90 30.23
C THR A 172 -38.72 -38.34 30.66
N GLU A 173 -37.59 -38.58 31.34
CA GLU A 173 -37.53 -39.16 32.71
C GLU A 173 -36.09 -39.54 33.15
N SER A 174 -35.75 -39.11 34.38
CA SER A 174 -35.18 -39.87 35.51
C SER A 174 -33.81 -40.60 35.42
N THR A 175 -32.88 -40.13 36.27
CA THR A 175 -31.54 -40.57 36.75
C THR A 175 -31.49 -41.92 37.55
N PRO A 176 -30.37 -42.42 38.16
CA PRO A 176 -28.92 -42.04 38.19
C PRO A 176 -27.88 -43.22 38.11
N SER A 177 -26.58 -42.91 38.28
CA SER A 177 -25.44 -43.78 38.69
C SER A 177 -24.72 -44.53 37.54
N THR A 178 -23.39 -44.64 37.39
CA THR A 178 -22.27 -44.74 38.34
C THR A 178 -20.92 -44.55 37.59
N GLY A 179 -19.93 -43.91 38.22
CA GLY A 179 -18.49 -44.25 38.18
C GLY A 179 -17.65 -44.14 36.88
N GLY A 180 -16.47 -43.52 36.99
CA GLY A 180 -15.33 -43.81 36.10
C GLY A 180 -14.44 -42.64 35.69
N MET A 181 -13.21 -42.62 36.19
CA MET A 181 -12.18 -41.59 36.03
C MET A 181 -11.51 -41.56 34.63
N SER A 182 -11.03 -40.39 34.21
CA SER A 182 -9.61 -40.09 33.92
C SER A 182 -9.32 -39.25 32.66
N ALA A 183 -8.61 -38.14 32.94
CA ALA A 183 -7.40 -37.63 32.28
C ALA A 183 -7.44 -36.81 30.96
N LYS A 184 -7.03 -35.54 31.14
CA LYS A 184 -6.03 -34.75 30.38
C LYS A 184 -6.23 -34.56 28.86
N LYS A 185 -6.40 -33.30 28.44
CA LYS A 185 -5.27 -32.44 27.97
C LYS A 185 -5.69 -30.97 27.81
N ARG A 186 -4.67 -30.12 27.85
CA ARG A 186 -4.62 -28.67 28.09
C ARG A 186 -4.05 -27.97 26.86
N LYS A 187 -4.32 -26.66 26.76
CA LYS A 187 -3.52 -25.55 26.15
C LYS A 187 -3.84 -25.26 24.66
N GLN A 188 -4.24 -24.07 24.15
CA GLN A 188 -4.10 -22.62 24.44
C GLN A 188 -3.34 -21.97 23.26
N SER A 189 -3.90 -20.90 22.67
CA SER A 189 -3.27 -19.60 22.31
C SER A 189 -4.38 -18.75 21.66
N SER A 190 -4.41 -17.41 21.65
CA SER A 190 -3.47 -16.30 21.82
C SER A 190 -4.39 -15.07 22.12
N MET A 191 -4.22 -14.31 23.20
CA MET A 191 -3.25 -13.23 23.47
C MET A 191 -3.42 -12.00 22.57
N ASP A 192 -4.57 -11.32 22.68
CA ASP A 192 -4.78 -9.94 22.22
C ASP A 192 -5.83 -9.28 23.13
N ASP A 193 -5.41 -8.69 24.26
CA ASP A 193 -6.30 -7.82 25.05
C ASP A 193 -5.55 -6.94 26.07
N PHE A 194 -4.40 -6.36 25.70
CA PHE A 194 -3.68 -5.47 26.61
C PHE A 194 -2.99 -4.27 25.95
N LEU A 195 -3.68 -3.52 25.09
CA LEU A 195 -3.28 -2.14 24.74
C LEU A 195 -4.52 -1.28 24.39
N ASN A 196 -5.46 -1.15 25.33
CA ASN A 196 -6.46 -0.08 25.24
C ASN A 196 -6.79 0.50 26.62
N SER A 197 -5.77 1.08 27.26
CA SER A 197 -5.96 1.95 28.42
C SER A 197 -4.81 2.92 28.54
N GLN A 198 -4.74 3.91 27.66
CA GLN A 198 -4.30 5.28 27.99
C GLN A 198 -4.84 6.25 26.94
N GLY A 199 -5.80 7.09 27.35
CA GLY A 199 -6.40 8.09 26.45
C GLY A 199 -7.67 8.77 26.97
N LYS A 200 -7.86 8.85 28.29
CA LYS A 200 -8.84 9.77 28.90
C LYS A 200 -8.08 10.94 29.51
N LYS A 201 -8.11 12.08 28.83
CA LYS A 201 -8.23 13.40 29.49
C LYS A 201 -8.71 14.44 28.47
N ARG A 202 -10.01 14.74 28.57
CA ARG A 202 -10.60 16.03 28.20
C ARG A 202 -10.36 16.97 29.38
N ARG A 203 -9.73 18.11 29.13
CA ARG A 203 -10.20 19.44 29.57
C ARG A 203 -9.38 20.50 28.87
#